data_AF-A0A8T3KQX2-F1
#
_entry.id   AF-A0A8T3KQX2-F1
#
_cell.length_a   1.000
_cell.length_b   1.000
_cell.length_c   1.000
_cell.angle_alpha   90.00
_cell.angle_beta   90.00
_cell.angle_gamma   90.00
#
_symmetry.space_group_name_H-M   'P 1'
#
loop_
_entity.id
_entity.type
_entity.pdbx_description
1 polymer ?
#
loop_
_entity_poly.entity_id
_entity_poly.type
_entity_poly.pdbx_seq_one_letter_code
_entity_poly.pdbx_strand_id
1 'polypeptide(L)' 'MAVTVFKVEQLNLPEHIAKKLKGRKIEFVETNEGILIKPVEDPIKELRGFLEGSKFTTEAYLKQKYQDKELEQ' A
#
# COMPACT_ATOMS: atom_id res chain seq x y z
N MET A 1 23.64 28.17 -12.77
CA MET A 1 23.29 26.75 -12.95
C MET A 1 22.34 26.66 -14.13
N ALA A 2 22.70 25.92 -15.18
CA ALA A 2 21.85 25.81 -16.36
C ALA A 2 20.70 24.84 -16.08
N VAL A 3 19.46 25.32 -16.16
CA VAL A 3 18.26 24.49 -16.03
C VAL A 3 17.82 24.11 -17.43
N THR A 4 18.12 22.88 -17.84
CA THR A 4 17.67 22.35 -19.13
C THR A 4 16.24 21.85 -18.98
N VAL A 5 15.29 22.59 -19.54
CA VAL A 5 13.88 22.23 -19.52
C VAL A 5 13.58 21.33 -20.72
N PHE A 6 13.41 20.03 -20.47
CA PHE A 6 12.96 19.08 -21.47
C PHE A 6 11.43 19.02 -21.50
N LYS A 7 10.82 19.35 -22.64
CA LYS A 7 9.42 19.00 -22.91
C LYS A 7 9.37 17.52 -23.27
N VAL A 8 9.07 16.69 -22.28
CA VAL A 8 8.83 15.26 -22.47
C VAL A 8 7.44 14.93 -21.93
N GLU A 9 6.65 14.23 -22.72
CA GLU A 9 5.31 13.77 -22.31
C GLU A 9 5.37 12.73 -21.19
N GLN A 10 6.54 12.10 -20.99
CA GLN A 10 6.77 11.05 -20.00
C GLN A 10 7.94 11.41 -19.08
N LEU A 11 7.73 11.24 -17.78
CA LEU A 11 8.75 11.43 -16.76
C LEU A 11 9.63 10.17 -16.67
N ASN A 12 10.86 10.27 -17.16
CA ASN A 12 11.84 9.19 -17.03
C ASN A 12 12.45 9.20 -15.63
N LEU A 13 12.20 8.14 -14.86
CA LEU A 13 12.79 7.97 -13.54
C LEU A 13 14.12 7.20 -13.63
N PRO A 14 15.12 7.53 -12.79
CA PRO A 14 16.31 6.72 -12.62
C PRO A 14 15.98 5.26 -12.28
N GLU A 15 16.78 4.33 -12.78
CA GLU A 15 16.49 2.89 -12.69
C GLU A 15 16.28 2.39 -11.25
N HIS A 16 17.06 2.91 -10.30
CA HIS A 16 16.95 2.54 -8.89
C HIS A 16 15.63 2.99 -8.24
N ILE A 17 15.01 4.06 -8.73
CA ILE A 17 13.69 4.55 -8.27
C ILE A 17 12.60 3.76 -9.00
N ALA A 18 12.72 3.63 -10.31
CA ALA A 18 11.76 2.90 -11.14
C ALA A 18 11.58 1.45 -10.65
N LYS A 19 12.66 0.76 -10.25
CA LYS A 19 12.59 -0.60 -9.67
C LYS A 19 11.71 -0.68 -8.41
N LYS A 20 11.70 0.36 -7.57
CA LYS A 20 10.90 0.37 -6.32
C LYS A 20 9.42 0.61 -6.57
N LEU A 21 9.08 1.33 -7.65
CA LEU A 21 7.71 1.71 -8.00
C LEU A 21 7.07 0.75 -9.01
N LYS A 22 7.88 -0.08 -9.69
CA LYS A 22 7.41 -1.01 -10.73
C LYS A 22 6.33 -1.95 -10.17
N GLY A 23 5.18 -2.00 -10.86
CA GLY A 23 4.05 -2.87 -10.51
C GLY A 23 3.22 -2.39 -9.32
N ARG A 24 3.57 -1.26 -8.70
CA ARG A 24 2.78 -0.65 -7.62
C ARG A 24 1.87 0.43 -8.17
N LYS A 25 0.70 0.59 -7.56
CA LYS A 25 -0.13 1.78 -7.78
C LYS A 25 0.56 2.95 -7.10
N ILE A 26 0.68 4.09 -7.79
CA ILE A 26 1.38 5.27 -7.29
C ILE A 26 0.44 6.48 -7.29
N GLU A 27 0.62 7.36 -6.32
CA GLU A 27 -0.06 8.65 -6.20
C GLU A 27 0.96 9.78 -6.38
N PHE A 28 0.56 10.80 -7.14
CA PHE A 28 1.30 12.04 -7.32
C PHE A 28 0.63 13.13 -6.48
N VAL A 29 1.39 13.74 -5.58
CA VAL A 29 0.90 14.83 -4.72
C VAL A 29 1.77 16.05 -4.96
N GLU A 30 1.15 17.16 -5.34
CA GLU A 30 1.84 18.44 -5.49
C GLU A 30 2.01 19.10 -4.10
N THR A 31 3.24 19.46 -3.76
CA THR A 31 3.61 20.14 -2.51
C THR A 31 4.32 21.45 -2.83
N ASN A 32 4.49 22.31 -1.81
CA ASN A 32 5.19 23.59 -1.98
C ASN A 32 6.67 23.44 -2.42
N GLU A 33 7.26 22.26 -2.24
CA GLU A 33 8.66 21.95 -2.57
C GLU A 33 8.81 21.16 -3.88
N GLY A 34 7.71 20.65 -4.44
CA GLY A 34 7.74 19.88 -5.68
C GLY A 34 6.65 18.80 -5.75
N ILE A 35 6.92 17.73 -6.50
CA ILE A 35 5.99 16.61 -6.69
C ILE A 35 6.44 15.42 -5.84
N LEU A 36 5.61 15.01 -4.89
CA LEU A 36 5.80 13.80 -4.10
C LEU A 36 5.19 12.61 -4.84
N ILE A 37 6.01 11.58 -5.07
CA ILE A 37 5.59 10.30 -5.65
C ILE A 37 5.64 9.25 -4.55
N LYS A 38 4.48 8.67 -4.21
CA LYS A 38 4.40 7.62 -3.18
C LYS A 38 3.59 6.42 -3.68
N PRO A 39 3.96 5.19 -3.30
CA PRO A 39 3.11 4.04 -3.53
C PRO A 39 1.80 4.17 -2.75
N VAL A 40 0.71 3.75 -3.36
CA VAL A 40 -0.60 3.60 -2.71
C VAL A 40 -0.61 2.24 -2.05
N GLU A 41 -0.52 2.24 -0.72
CA GLU A 41 -0.78 1.05 0.09
C GLU A 41 -2.29 0.95 0.33
N ASP A 42 -2.87 -0.19 0.01
CA ASP A 42 -4.28 -0.49 0.29
C ASP A 42 -4.32 -1.65 1.30
N PRO A 43 -4.14 -1.35 2.61
CA PRO A 43 -4.08 -2.38 3.64
C PRO A 43 -5.36 -3.20 3.72
N ILE A 44 -6.50 -2.63 3.31
CA ILE A 44 -7.79 -3.35 3.26
C ILE A 44 -7.77 -4.38 2.13
N LYS A 45 -7.29 -4.01 0.95
CA LYS A 45 -7.15 -4.93 -0.18
C LYS A 45 -6.12 -6.02 0.12
N GLU A 46 -5.01 -5.69 0.77
CA GLU A 46 -4.00 -6.67 1.21
C GLU A 46 -4.58 -7.64 2.24
N LEU A 47 -5.27 -7.13 3.27
CA LEU A 47 -5.93 -7.96 4.28
C LEU A 47 -7.02 -8.84 3.65
N ARG A 48 -7.80 -8.29 2.71
CA ARG A 48 -8.81 -9.07 1.98
C ARG A 48 -8.16 -10.21 1.20
N GLY A 49 -7.07 -9.94 0.47
CA GLY A 49 -6.33 -10.99 -0.24
C GLY A 49 -5.70 -12.03 0.68
N PHE A 50 -5.24 -11.62 1.87
CA PHE A 50 -4.76 -12.54 2.91
C PHE A 50 -5.88 -13.44 3.46
N LEU A 51 -7.08 -12.89 3.61
CA LEU A 51 -8.26 -13.63 4.08
C LEU A 51 -8.91 -14.46 2.97
N GLU A 52 -8.69 -14.12 1.71
CA GLU A 52 -9.19 -14.83 0.54
C GLU A 52 -8.57 -16.25 0.47
N GLY A 53 -9.42 -17.27 0.60
CA GLY A 53 -8.98 -18.68 0.70
C GLY A 53 -8.62 -19.14 2.11
N SER A 54 -8.57 -18.23 3.09
CA SER A 54 -8.48 -18.60 4.50
C SER A 54 -9.83 -19.13 5.01
N LYS A 55 -9.81 -20.01 6.02
CA LYS A 55 -11.03 -20.45 6.74
C LYS A 55 -11.43 -19.48 7.86
N PHE A 56 -10.83 -18.30 7.89
CA PHE A 56 -11.06 -17.33 8.96
C PHE A 56 -12.45 -16.72 8.80
N THR A 57 -13.25 -16.80 9.87
CA THR A 57 -14.54 -16.10 9.96
C THR A 57 -14.59 -15.31 11.25
N THR A 58 -15.20 -14.12 11.19
CA THR A 58 -15.37 -13.24 12.36
C THR A 58 -16.13 -13.95 13.48
N GLU A 59 -17.13 -14.78 13.12
CA GLU A 59 -17.92 -15.56 14.07
C GLU A 59 -17.08 -16.60 14.82
N ALA A 60 -16.20 -17.33 14.12
CA ALA A 60 -15.32 -18.32 14.74
C ALA A 60 -14.32 -17.66 15.69
N TYR A 61 -13.72 -16.53 15.26
CA TYR A 61 -12.79 -15.76 16.08
C TYR A 61 -13.46 -15.22 17.35
N LEU A 62 -14.66 -14.64 17.23
CA LEU A 62 -15.40 -14.12 18.37
C LEU A 62 -15.80 -15.24 19.33
N LYS A 63 -16.27 -16.38 18.81
CA LYS A 63 -16.63 -17.54 19.61
C LYS A 63 -15.44 -18.06 20.42
N GLN A 64 -14.28 -18.20 19.79
CA GLN A 64 -13.04 -18.59 20.47
C GLN A 64 -12.68 -17.60 21.58
N LYS A 65 -12.74 -16.30 21.29
CA LYS A 65 -12.43 -15.25 22.28
C LYS A 65 -13.37 -15.25 23.49
N TYR A 66 -14.66 -15.55 23.27
CA TYR A 66 -15.61 -15.72 24.37
C TYR A 66 -15.26 -16.94 25.22
N GLN A 67 -14.93 -18.07 24.58
CA GLN A 67 -14.54 -19.31 25.27
C GLN A 67 -13.26 -19.14 26.09
N ASP A 68 -12.24 -18.47 25.54
CA ASP A 68 -10.99 -18.19 26.25
C ASP A 68 -11.24 -17.33 27.49
N LYS A 69 -12.14 -16.35 27.38
CA LYS A 69 -12.51 -15.47 28.51
C LYS A 69 -13.33 -16.18 29.59
N GLU A 70 -14.11 -17.20 29.23
CA GLU A 70 -14.83 -18.04 30.19
C GLU A 70 -13.89 -19.02 30.92
N LEU A 71 -12.80 -19.45 30.26
CA LEU A 71 -11.79 -20.35 30.84
C LEU A 71 -10.82 -19.64 31.82
N GLU A 72 -10.71 -18.31 31.76
CA GLU A 72 -9.89 -17.49 32.68
C GLU A 72 -10.59 -17.17 34.01
N GLN A 73 -11.82 -17.65 34.26
CA GLN A 73 -12.51 -17.54 35.56
C GLN A 73 -12.02 -18.56 36.58
#